data_AF-A0A1I1G8K2-F1
#
_entry.id   AF-A0A1I1G8K2-F1
#
_cell.length_a   1.000
_cell.length_b   1.000
_cell.length_c   1.000
_cell.angle_alpha   90.00
_cell.angle_beta   90.00
_cell.angle_gamma   90.00
#
_symmetry.space_group_name_H-M   'P 1'
#
loop_
_entity.id
_entity.type
_entity.pdbx_description
1 polymer ?
#
loop_
_entity_poly.entity_id
_entity_poly.type
_entity_poly.pdbx_seq_one_letter_code
_entity_poly.pdbx_strand_id
1 'polypeptide(L)'
;MECAEQKQEKLFDTVNAVKDASYKEKTNNTEALINSVLDHILDLKKILSDKAAQIEQLNERIEKITWSNEPFDETSLRMMNELIAAARDLCRMLKKNYEGFGVIGGTNYVTEETERFNEAVDDLRELAQDLESIYFNLPNQPGFTEITRQLTLL
;
A
#
# COMPACT_ATOMS: atom_id res chain seq x y z
N MET A 1 -70.09 -19.59 4.94
CA MET A 1 -69.66 -18.79 3.77
C MET A 1 -68.50 -17.88 4.13
N GLU A 2 -68.48 -17.26 5.33
CA GLU A 2 -67.40 -16.39 5.83
C GLU A 2 -65.97 -16.98 5.77
N CYS A 3 -65.80 -18.29 5.97
CA CYS A 3 -64.47 -18.91 6.02
C CYS A 3 -63.77 -19.04 4.64
N ALA A 4 -64.53 -18.98 3.54
CA ALA A 4 -63.97 -19.01 2.19
C ALA A 4 -63.60 -17.59 1.71
N GLU A 5 -64.46 -16.61 2.00
CA GLU A 5 -64.24 -15.19 1.68
C GLU A 5 -63.02 -14.63 2.43
N GLN A 6 -62.87 -14.93 3.73
CA GLN A 6 -61.68 -14.53 4.50
C GLN A 6 -60.37 -15.16 4.00
N LYS A 7 -60.42 -16.38 3.47
CA LYS A 7 -59.25 -17.02 2.85
C LYS A 7 -58.90 -16.37 1.52
N GLN A 8 -59.91 -15.96 0.76
CA GLN A 8 -59.75 -15.30 -0.53
C GLN A 8 -59.21 -13.87 -0.38
N GLU A 9 -59.67 -13.14 0.63
CA GLU A 9 -59.15 -11.81 1.00
C GLU A 9 -57.68 -11.89 1.43
N LYS A 10 -57.33 -12.81 2.34
CA LYS A 10 -55.92 -13.03 2.73
C LYS A 10 -55.03 -13.44 1.57
N LEU A 11 -55.55 -14.26 0.64
CA LEU A 11 -54.82 -14.64 -0.56
C LEU A 11 -54.59 -13.42 -1.47
N PHE A 12 -55.60 -12.58 -1.66
CA PHE A 12 -55.51 -11.35 -2.44
C PHE A 12 -54.48 -10.38 -1.86
N ASP A 13 -54.52 -10.15 -0.55
CA ASP A 13 -53.55 -9.29 0.15
C ASP A 13 -52.12 -9.84 0.03
N THR A 14 -51.94 -11.15 0.19
CA THR A 14 -50.64 -11.80 0.04
C THR A 14 -50.12 -11.68 -1.40
N VAL A 15 -50.98 -11.88 -2.40
CA VAL A 15 -50.61 -11.72 -3.82
C VAL A 15 -50.18 -10.29 -4.11
N ASN A 16 -50.88 -9.29 -3.58
CA ASN A 16 -50.51 -7.90 -3.77
C ASN A 16 -49.21 -7.55 -3.04
N ALA A 17 -49.01 -8.02 -1.81
CA ALA A 17 -47.75 -7.83 -1.09
C ALA A 17 -46.55 -8.44 -1.83
N VAL A 18 -46.70 -9.63 -2.42
CA VAL A 18 -45.65 -10.26 -3.24
C VAL A 18 -45.40 -9.48 -4.53
N LYS A 19 -46.45 -8.97 -5.19
CA LYS A 19 -46.31 -8.12 -6.39
C LYS A 19 -45.58 -6.82 -6.07
N ASP A 20 -45.92 -6.17 -4.96
CA ASP A 20 -45.29 -4.93 -4.51
C ASP A 20 -43.81 -5.15 -4.14
N ALA A 21 -43.50 -6.24 -3.43
CA ALA A 21 -42.12 -6.63 -3.14
C ALA A 21 -41.34 -6.92 -4.43
N SER A 22 -41.93 -7.66 -5.38
CA SER A 22 -41.31 -7.93 -6.67
C SER A 22 -41.07 -6.66 -7.48
N TYR A 23 -42.02 -5.72 -7.48
CA TYR A 23 -41.86 -4.45 -8.18
C TYR A 23 -40.76 -3.61 -7.55
N LYS A 24 -40.74 -3.48 -6.21
CA LYS A 24 -39.68 -2.77 -5.48
C LYS A 24 -38.30 -3.34 -5.82
N GLU A 25 -38.15 -4.66 -5.79
CA GLU A 25 -36.88 -5.31 -6.12
C GLU A 25 -36.45 -5.06 -7.57
N LYS A 26 -37.38 -5.11 -8.52
CA LYS A 26 -37.11 -4.79 -9.94
C LYS A 26 -36.72 -3.33 -10.18
N THR A 27 -37.23 -2.42 -9.35
CA THR A 27 -36.90 -0.98 -9.42
C THR A 27 -35.74 -0.58 -8.53
N ASN A 28 -35.23 -1.51 -7.72
CA ASN A 28 -34.18 -1.22 -6.77
C ASN A 28 -32.86 -1.05 -7.53
N ASN A 29 -32.24 0.13 -7.41
CA ASN A 29 -31.00 0.47 -8.11
C ASN A 29 -29.76 -0.11 -7.41
N THR A 30 -29.91 -1.29 -6.78
CA THR A 30 -28.86 -1.94 -5.99
C THR A 30 -27.66 -2.31 -6.88
N GLU A 31 -27.90 -2.66 -8.15
CA GLU A 31 -26.84 -2.93 -9.11
C GLU A 31 -25.92 -1.73 -9.34
N ALA A 32 -26.46 -0.52 -9.53
CA ALA A 32 -25.63 0.66 -9.74
C ALA A 32 -24.82 1.02 -8.48
N LEU A 33 -25.40 0.84 -7.28
CA LEU A 33 -24.67 1.04 -6.04
C LEU A 33 -23.53 0.03 -5.88
N ILE A 34 -23.79 -1.26 -6.15
CA ILE A 34 -22.77 -2.31 -6.13
C ILE A 34 -21.65 -1.98 -7.11
N ASN A 35 -21.98 -1.62 -8.35
CA ASN A 35 -20.99 -1.29 -9.37
C ASN A 35 -20.13 -0.09 -8.93
N SER A 36 -20.75 0.97 -8.39
CA SER A 36 -19.99 2.12 -7.88
C SER A 36 -19.02 1.75 -6.76
N VAL A 37 -19.40 0.84 -5.86
CA VAL A 37 -18.50 0.35 -4.80
C VAL A 37 -17.35 -0.46 -5.39
N LEU A 38 -17.63 -1.35 -6.34
CA LEU A 38 -16.61 -2.16 -7.02
C LEU A 38 -15.64 -1.29 -7.80
N ASP A 39 -16.12 -0.26 -8.49
CA ASP A 39 -15.28 0.70 -9.22
C ASP A 39 -14.33 1.44 -8.27
N HIS A 40 -14.81 1.90 -7.11
CA HIS A 40 -13.95 2.54 -6.11
C HIS A 40 -12.90 1.59 -5.52
N ILE A 41 -13.23 0.30 -5.36
CA ILE A 41 -12.25 -0.72 -4.95
C ILE A 41 -11.18 -0.89 -6.04
N LEU A 42 -11.57 -0.96 -7.31
CA LEU A 42 -10.63 -1.08 -8.43
C LEU A 42 -9.71 0.14 -8.55
N ASP A 43 -10.26 1.34 -8.38
CA ASP A 43 -9.47 2.58 -8.36
C ASP A 43 -8.44 2.56 -7.23
N LEU A 44 -8.84 2.12 -6.04
CA LEU A 44 -7.94 2.03 -4.89
C LEU A 44 -6.80 1.04 -5.15
N LYS A 45 -7.10 -0.17 -5.66
CA LYS A 45 -6.10 -1.18 -6.04
C LYS A 45 -5.08 -0.60 -7.01
N LYS A 46 -5.56 0.12 -8.02
CA LYS A 46 -4.72 0.76 -9.03
C LYS A 46 -3.80 1.80 -8.41
N ILE A 47 -4.34 2.69 -7.56
CA ILE A 47 -3.54 3.73 -6.89
C ILE A 47 -2.44 3.10 -6.02
N LEU A 48 -2.76 2.05 -5.26
CA LEU A 48 -1.78 1.35 -4.43
C LEU A 48 -0.69 0.68 -5.29
N SER A 49 -1.10 -0.02 -6.35
CA SER A 49 -0.19 -0.68 -7.28
C SER A 49 0.76 0.30 -7.98
N ASP A 50 0.22 1.41 -8.49
CA ASP A 50 0.99 2.45 -9.18
C ASP A 50 2.00 3.09 -8.22
N LYS A 51 1.62 3.30 -6.96
CA LYS A 51 2.51 3.85 -5.94
C LYS A 51 3.59 2.86 -5.52
N ALA A 52 3.25 1.59 -5.32
CA ALA A 52 4.22 0.54 -5.00
C ALA A 52 5.28 0.45 -6.09
N ALA A 53 4.86 0.37 -7.36
CA ALA A 53 5.77 0.33 -8.50
C ALA A 53 6.69 1.56 -8.60
N GLN A 54 6.19 2.75 -8.26
CA GLN A 54 7.03 3.96 -8.20
C GLN A 54 8.10 3.86 -7.12
N ILE A 55 7.74 3.34 -5.94
CA ILE A 55 8.69 3.20 -4.82
C ILE A 55 9.71 2.11 -5.13
N GLU A 56 9.29 0.98 -5.69
CA GLU A 56 10.19 -0.09 -6.16
C GLU A 56 11.22 0.44 -7.16
N GLN A 57 10.81 1.30 -8.11
CA GLN A 57 11.74 1.96 -9.04
C GLN A 57 12.72 2.90 -8.33
N LEU A 58 12.29 3.60 -7.27
CA LEU A 58 13.20 4.42 -6.47
C LEU A 58 14.19 3.54 -5.71
N ASN A 59 13.73 2.44 -5.11
CA ASN A 59 14.57 1.47 -4.42
C ASN A 59 15.66 0.93 -5.35
N GLU A 60 15.30 0.50 -6.56
CA GLU A 60 16.26 0.01 -7.56
C GLU A 60 17.29 1.08 -7.94
N ARG A 61 16.88 2.35 -8.06
CA ARG A 61 17.79 3.46 -8.37
C ARG A 61 18.75 3.75 -7.23
N ILE A 62 18.26 3.70 -5.99
CA ILE A 62 19.07 3.90 -4.78
C ILE A 62 20.07 2.75 -4.62
N GLU A 63 19.62 1.51 -4.81
CA GLU A 63 20.47 0.32 -4.74
C GLU A 63 21.63 0.40 -5.73
N LYS A 64 21.37 0.83 -6.98
CA LYS A 64 22.42 1.01 -8.00
C LYS A 64 23.52 1.99 -7.60
N ILE A 65 23.24 2.96 -6.71
CA ILE A 65 24.28 3.86 -6.20
C ILE A 65 25.30 3.07 -5.38
N THR A 66 24.87 2.06 -4.63
CA THR A 66 25.76 1.21 -3.83
C THR A 66 26.68 0.32 -4.66
N TRP A 67 26.36 0.09 -5.94
CA TRP A 67 27.16 -0.73 -6.84
C TRP A 67 28.34 0.02 -7.48
N SER A 68 28.47 1.33 -7.21
CA SER A 68 29.62 2.10 -7.68
C SER A 68 30.89 1.63 -6.98
N ASN A 69 31.86 1.16 -7.77
CA ASN A 69 33.21 0.84 -7.27
C ASN A 69 34.10 2.09 -7.12
N GLU A 70 33.63 3.25 -7.58
CA GLU A 70 34.37 4.50 -7.44
C GLU A 70 34.19 5.09 -6.04
N PRO A 71 35.28 5.54 -5.40
CA PRO A 71 35.19 6.18 -4.09
C PRO A 71 34.40 7.49 -4.21
N PHE A 72 33.44 7.67 -3.30
CA PHE A 72 32.67 8.89 -3.22
C PHE A 72 33.50 10.03 -2.62
N ASP A 73 33.50 11.18 -3.29
CA ASP A 73 34.09 12.40 -2.78
C ASP A 73 33.17 13.11 -1.75
N GLU A 74 33.66 14.20 -1.15
CA GLU A 74 32.87 14.94 -0.14
C GLU A 74 31.53 15.44 -0.69
N THR A 75 31.51 15.89 -1.95
CA THR A 75 30.29 16.37 -2.61
C THR A 75 29.26 15.25 -2.73
N SER A 76 29.70 14.07 -3.17
CA SER A 76 28.87 12.89 -3.31
C SER A 76 28.34 12.40 -1.96
N LEU A 77 29.17 12.43 -0.91
CA LEU A 77 28.73 12.10 0.45
C LEU A 77 27.68 13.10 0.98
N ARG A 78 27.80 14.40 0.68
CA ARG A 78 26.75 15.36 1.03
C ARG A 78 25.43 15.05 0.33
N MET A 79 25.47 14.74 -0.97
CA MET A 79 24.28 14.32 -1.73
C MET A 79 23.69 13.01 -1.20
N MET A 80 24.53 12.06 -0.77
CA MET A 80 24.10 10.83 -0.14
C MET A 80 23.31 11.11 1.15
N ASN A 81 23.80 12.04 1.97
CA ASN A 81 23.10 12.44 3.20
C ASN A 81 21.75 13.13 2.91
N GLU A 82 21.69 13.97 1.87
CA GLU A 82 20.42 14.56 1.41
C GLU A 82 19.43 13.50 0.91
N LEU A 83 19.91 12.50 0.16
CA LEU A 83 19.12 11.36 -0.30
C LEU A 83 18.56 10.55 0.87
N ILE A 84 19.39 10.23 1.86
CA ILE A 84 18.96 9.50 3.07
C ILE A 84 17.85 10.28 3.80
N ALA A 85 18.03 11.58 3.97
CA ALA A 85 17.03 12.43 4.61
C ALA A 85 15.71 12.45 3.82
N ALA A 86 15.77 12.65 2.50
CA ALA A 86 14.61 12.66 1.63
C ALA A 86 13.87 11.30 1.62
N ALA A 87 14.61 10.18 1.57
CA ALA A 87 14.04 8.84 1.62
C ALA A 87 13.30 8.59 2.95
N ARG A 88 13.88 8.99 4.09
CA ARG A 88 13.25 8.87 5.41
C ARG A 88 11.97 9.70 5.53
N ASP A 89 11.99 10.92 5.03
CA ASP A 89 10.82 11.78 5.04
C ASP A 89 9.73 11.24 4.12
N LEU A 90 10.10 10.70 2.95
CA LEU A 90 9.17 10.00 2.07
C LEU A 90 8.53 8.78 2.77
N CYS A 91 9.32 7.91 3.40
CA CYS A 91 8.80 6.78 4.17
C CYS A 91 7.80 7.23 5.26
N ARG A 92 8.11 8.29 6.02
CA ARG A 92 7.20 8.82 7.05
C ARG A 92 5.88 9.29 6.45
N MET A 93 5.93 10.03 5.34
CA MET A 93 4.72 10.50 4.66
C MET A 93 3.89 9.34 4.11
N LEU A 94 4.54 8.35 3.49
CA LEU A 94 3.88 7.18 2.90
C LEU A 94 3.21 6.31 3.97
N LYS A 95 3.89 6.04 5.10
CA LYS A 95 3.31 5.29 6.23
C LYS A 95 2.10 6.00 6.83
N LYS A 96 2.17 7.32 6.99
CA LYS A 96 1.02 8.11 7.47
C LYS A 96 -0.17 8.04 6.51
N ASN A 97 0.08 8.13 5.20
CA ASN A 97 -0.98 7.96 4.20
C ASN A 97 -1.58 6.54 4.24
N TYR A 98 -0.74 5.55 4.56
CA TYR A 98 -1.11 4.15 4.65
C TYR A 98 -1.98 3.79 5.86
N GLU A 99 -1.74 4.40 7.02
CA GLU A 99 -2.64 4.25 8.18
C GLU A 99 -4.09 4.60 7.83
N GLY A 100 -4.30 5.54 6.91
CA GLY A 100 -5.61 5.86 6.35
C GLY A 100 -6.23 4.74 5.50
N PHE A 101 -5.41 3.93 4.84
CA PHE A 101 -5.84 2.75 4.08
C PHE A 101 -6.09 1.53 4.97
N GLY A 102 -5.50 1.44 6.16
CA GLY A 102 -5.69 0.30 7.08
C GLY A 102 -7.16 0.08 7.49
N VAL A 103 -7.99 1.12 7.48
CA VAL A 103 -9.44 1.01 7.70
C VAL A 103 -10.15 0.26 6.55
N ILE A 104 -9.59 0.31 5.34
CA ILE A 104 -10.11 -0.35 4.13
C ILE A 104 -9.39 -1.70 3.89
N GLY A 105 -8.10 -1.80 4.24
CA GLY A 105 -7.26 -3.00 4.08
C GLY A 105 -7.67 -4.18 4.98
N GLY A 106 -8.50 -3.95 5.99
CA GLY A 106 -9.19 -5.02 6.74
C GLY A 106 -10.25 -5.76 5.90
N THR A 107 -10.53 -5.31 4.68
CA THR A 107 -11.32 -6.03 3.70
C THR A 107 -10.40 -6.83 2.79
N ASN A 108 -10.69 -8.11 2.56
CA ASN A 108 -9.92 -9.03 1.70
C ASN A 108 -9.80 -8.56 0.23
N TYR A 109 -10.40 -7.42 -0.13
CA TYR A 109 -10.44 -6.94 -1.50
C TYR A 109 -9.15 -6.23 -1.91
N VAL A 110 -8.39 -5.61 -1.00
CA VAL A 110 -7.21 -4.80 -1.37
C VAL A 110 -5.92 -5.20 -0.62
N THR A 111 -5.95 -6.36 0.04
CA THR A 111 -4.87 -6.82 0.94
C THR A 111 -3.54 -6.96 0.20
N GLU A 112 -3.52 -7.57 -0.98
CA GLU A 112 -2.28 -7.79 -1.75
C GLU A 112 -1.63 -6.46 -2.16
N GLU A 113 -2.40 -5.53 -2.71
CA GLU A 113 -1.85 -4.23 -3.15
C GLU A 113 -1.38 -3.38 -1.96
N THR A 114 -2.04 -3.55 -0.81
CA THR A 114 -1.73 -2.90 0.46
C THR A 114 -0.43 -3.46 1.04
N GLU A 115 -0.28 -4.79 1.09
CA GLU A 115 0.95 -5.48 1.52
C GLU A 115 2.14 -5.10 0.63
N ARG A 116 2.00 -5.20 -0.69
CA ARG A 116 3.06 -4.82 -1.64
C ARG A 116 3.49 -3.37 -1.49
N PHE A 117 2.53 -2.45 -1.31
CA PHE A 117 2.86 -1.05 -1.05
C PHE A 117 3.66 -0.90 0.26
N ASN A 118 3.27 -1.60 1.33
CA ASN A 118 3.97 -1.51 2.61
C ASN A 118 5.39 -2.11 2.52
N GLU A 119 5.55 -3.25 1.84
CA GLU A 119 6.86 -3.86 1.57
C GLU A 119 7.78 -2.89 0.84
N ALA A 120 7.32 -2.26 -0.25
CA ALA A 120 8.13 -1.29 -0.99
C ALA A 120 8.57 -0.09 -0.12
N VAL A 121 7.72 0.36 0.80
CA VAL A 121 8.04 1.45 1.74
C VAL A 121 9.04 1.01 2.81
N ASP A 122 8.93 -0.22 3.29
CA ASP A 122 9.86 -0.80 4.26
C ASP A 122 11.24 -1.02 3.62
N ASP A 123 11.31 -1.51 2.39
CA ASP A 123 12.55 -1.63 1.61
C ASP A 123 13.24 -0.26 1.44
N LEU A 124 12.49 0.80 1.13
CA LEU A 124 13.04 2.15 1.02
C LEU A 124 13.65 2.62 2.33
N ARG A 125 13.00 2.32 3.46
CA ARG A 125 13.50 2.67 4.79
C ARG A 125 14.79 1.91 5.10
N GLU A 126 14.84 0.63 4.78
CA GLU A 126 16.00 -0.23 5.00
C GLU A 126 17.19 0.23 4.15
N LEU A 127 16.98 0.50 2.87
CA LEU A 127 18.01 1.07 1.99
C LEU A 127 18.58 2.39 2.56
N ALA A 128 17.73 3.28 3.06
CA ALA A 128 18.19 4.52 3.68
C ALA A 128 19.01 4.29 4.97
N GLN A 129 18.68 3.25 5.75
CA GLN A 129 19.45 2.86 6.94
C GLN A 129 20.79 2.22 6.54
N ASP A 130 20.80 1.37 5.52
CA ASP A 130 22.01 0.73 5.01
C ASP A 130 22.98 1.75 4.44
N LEU A 131 22.50 2.71 3.63
CA LEU A 131 23.32 3.81 3.14
C LEU A 131 23.93 4.63 4.29
N GLU A 132 23.14 4.97 5.30
CA GLU A 132 23.66 5.70 6.46
C GLU A 132 24.73 4.87 7.19
N SER A 133 24.47 3.58 7.36
CA SER A 133 25.38 2.65 8.02
C SER A 133 26.72 2.56 7.29
N ILE A 134 26.68 2.27 5.98
CA ILE A 134 27.85 2.02 5.14
C ILE A 134 28.72 3.29 5.01
N TYR A 135 28.10 4.44 4.76
CA TYR A 135 28.87 5.63 4.39
C TYR A 135 29.17 6.57 5.57
N PHE A 136 28.40 6.51 6.66
CA PHE A 136 28.54 7.47 7.78
C PHE A 136 28.77 6.82 9.15
N ASN A 137 28.29 5.59 9.39
CA ASN A 137 28.46 4.96 10.70
C ASN A 137 29.68 4.03 10.75
N LEU A 138 29.76 3.04 9.87
CA LEU A 138 30.83 2.02 9.86
C LEU A 138 32.24 2.61 9.71
N PRO A 139 32.50 3.59 8.83
CA PRO A 139 33.84 4.17 8.69
C PRO A 139 34.35 4.85 9.97
N ASN A 140 33.43 5.27 10.84
CA ASN A 140 33.72 5.92 12.12
C ASN A 140 33.82 4.92 13.30
N GLN A 141 33.66 3.62 13.06
CA GLN A 141 33.81 2.59 14.09
C GLN A 141 35.24 2.05 14.12
N PRO A 142 36.01 2.26 15.22
CA PRO A 142 37.43 1.89 15.28
C PRO A 142 37.71 0.41 14.99
N GLY A 143 36.84 -0.49 15.48
CA GLY A 143 36.97 -1.93 15.25
C GLY A 143 36.77 -2.32 13.79
N PHE A 144 35.83 -1.67 13.09
CA PHE A 144 35.59 -1.90 11.67
C PHE A 144 36.79 -1.42 10.84
N THR A 145 37.27 -0.19 11.07
CA THR A 145 38.41 0.37 10.36
C THR A 145 39.66 -0.48 10.52
N GLU A 146 39.95 -0.95 11.75
CA GLU A 146 41.14 -1.76 12.01
C GLU A 146 41.07 -3.15 11.36
N ILE A 147 39.92 -3.82 11.43
CA ILE A 147 39.73 -5.13 10.77
C ILE A 147 39.81 -4.98 9.25
N THR A 148 39.13 -3.99 8.66
CA THR A 148 39.18 -3.74 7.21
C THR A 148 40.61 -3.44 6.77
N ARG A 149 41.38 -2.66 7.55
CA ARG A 149 42.80 -2.41 7.29
C ARG A 149 43.61 -3.71 7.29
N GLN A 150 43.40 -4.60 8.26
CA GLN A 150 44.09 -5.89 8.33
C GLN A 150 43.76 -6.80 7.14
N LEU A 151 42.49 -6.84 6.72
CA LEU A 151 42.03 -7.64 5.59
C LEU A 151 42.52 -7.13 4.23
N THR A 152 42.75 -5.82 4.09
CA THR A 152 43.25 -5.22 2.84
C THR A 152 44.77 -5.40 2.66
N LEU A 153 45.48 -5.78 3.73
CA LEU A 153 46.93 -6.03 3.73
C LEU A 153 47.30 -7.50 3.46
N LEU A 154 46.30 -8.38 3.28
CA LEU A 154 46.45 -9.77 2.82
C LEU A 154 46.34 -9.84 1.29
#